data_AF-A0A352PAE3-F1
#
_entry.id   AF-A0A352PAE3-F1
#
_cell.length_a   1.000
_cell.length_b   1.000
_cell.length_c   1.000
_cell.angle_alpha   90.00
_cell.angle_beta   90.00
_cell.angle_gamma   90.00
#
_symmetry.space_group_name_H-M   'P 1'
#
loop_
_entity.id
_entity.type
_entity.pdbx_description
1 polymer ?
#
loop_
_entity_poly.entity_id
_entity_poly.type
_entity_poly.pdbx_seq_one_letter_code
_entity_poly.pdbx_strand_id
1 'polypeptide(L)'
;MQEVLEFVLKNIVTHPDDVKIDTADEAGTTNYLITVHSDDVGRIIGKEGKVIKAIRTIMRVIAIQKGVHVRVSVLSENSAPTEPTEPTPAPEEAPAPEEVPPTDGLTVEV
;
A
#
# COMPACT_ATOMS: atom_id res chain seq x y z
N MET A 1 -1.34 -1.89 7.51
CA MET A 1 -0.70 -0.87 6.63
C MET A 1 -1.77 -0.25 5.74
N GLN A 2 -2.64 -1.07 5.14
CA GLN A 2 -3.86 -0.64 4.44
C GLN A 2 -4.77 0.29 5.25
N GLU A 3 -5.06 -0.01 6.53
CA GLU A 3 -5.94 0.82 7.38
C GLU A 3 -5.50 2.29 7.49
N VAL A 4 -4.18 2.54 7.56
CA VAL A 4 -3.63 3.90 7.63
C VAL A 4 -3.87 4.64 6.31
N LEU A 5 -3.69 3.94 5.18
CA LEU A 5 -3.93 4.50 3.86
C LEU A 5 -5.41 4.83 3.68
N GLU A 6 -6.30 3.90 4.07
CA GLU A 6 -7.74 4.09 4.04
C GLU A 6 -8.20 5.26 4.91
N PHE A 7 -7.71 5.33 6.14
CA PHE A 7 -8.02 6.43 7.05
C PHE A 7 -7.60 7.79 6.48
N VAL A 8 -6.39 7.88 5.93
CA VAL A 8 -5.90 9.14 5.33
C VAL A 8 -6.73 9.51 4.10
N LEU A 9 -7.03 8.56 3.22
CA LEU A 9 -7.81 8.81 2.01
C LEU A 9 -9.23 9.27 2.33
N LYS A 10 -9.93 8.56 3.22
CA LYS A 10 -11.30 8.90 3.65
C LYS A 10 -11.42 10.31 4.23
N ASN A 11 -10.35 10.87 4.79
CA ASN A 11 -10.33 12.24 5.32
C ASN A 11 -9.98 13.32 4.28
N ILE A 12 -9.49 12.95 3.09
CA ILE A 12 -9.10 13.89 2.02
C ILE A 12 -10.20 14.01 0.96
N VAL A 13 -10.91 12.92 0.71
CA VAL A 13 -11.95 12.82 -0.33
C VAL A 13 -13.30 13.34 0.14
N THR A 14 -14.18 13.60 -0.82
CA THR A 14 -15.58 13.98 -0.58
C THR A 14 -16.49 12.76 -0.54
N HIS A 15 -16.15 11.72 -1.30
CA HIS A 15 -16.89 10.45 -1.34
C HIS A 15 -16.04 9.33 -0.70
N PRO A 16 -16.05 9.20 0.64
CA PRO A 16 -15.29 8.16 1.33
C PRO A 16 -15.81 6.74 1.05
N ASP A 17 -17.07 6.62 0.62
CA ASP A 17 -17.72 5.34 0.30
C ASP A 17 -17.24 4.74 -1.03
N ASP A 18 -16.78 5.57 -1.96
CA ASP A 18 -16.26 5.16 -3.27
C ASP A 18 -14.75 4.86 -3.23
N VAL A 19 -14.12 4.85 -2.05
CA VAL A 19 -12.71 4.52 -1.89
C VAL A 19 -12.54 3.02 -1.76
N LYS A 20 -11.98 2.38 -2.79
CA LYS A 20 -11.56 0.99 -2.78
C LYS A 20 -10.04 0.89 -2.79
N ILE A 21 -9.51 -0.04 -1.99
CA ILE A 21 -8.08 -0.29 -1.89
C ILE A 21 -7.83 -1.78 -2.10
N ASP A 22 -7.21 -2.13 -3.21
CA ASP A 22 -6.71 -3.48 -3.47
C ASP A 22 -5.22 -3.55 -3.13
N THR A 23 -4.83 -4.68 -2.55
CA THR A 23 -3.43 -4.95 -2.19
C THR A 23 -2.96 -6.22 -2.90
N ALA A 24 -1.80 -6.15 -3.54
CA ALA A 24 -1.16 -7.30 -4.16
C ALA A 24 0.32 -7.36 -3.76
N ASP A 25 0.74 -8.46 -3.13
CA ASP A 25 2.13 -8.69 -2.76
C ASP A 25 2.82 -9.53 -3.84
N GLU A 26 3.81 -8.95 -4.52
CA GLU A 26 4.62 -9.64 -5.53
C GLU A 26 6.11 -9.48 -5.24
N ALA A 27 6.82 -10.60 -5.03
CA ALA A 27 8.29 -10.66 -4.95
C ALA A 27 8.93 -9.59 -4.02
N GLY A 28 8.34 -9.38 -2.83
CA GLY A 28 8.82 -8.40 -1.85
C GLY A 28 8.39 -6.95 -2.12
N THR A 29 7.51 -6.73 -3.09
CA THR A 29 6.86 -5.45 -3.36
C THR A 29 5.35 -5.55 -3.10
N THR A 30 4.85 -4.76 -2.16
CA THR A 30 3.42 -4.58 -1.92
C THR A 30 2.89 -3.46 -2.83
N ASN A 31 2.00 -3.83 -3.75
CA ASN A 31 1.29 -2.93 -4.64
C ASN A 31 -0.06 -2.57 -4.02
N TYR A 32 -0.27 -1.27 -3.75
CA TYR A 32 -1.57 -0.72 -3.36
C TYR A 32 -2.21 -0.03 -4.56
N LEU A 33 -3.38 -0.53 -4.94
CA LEU A 33 -4.22 0.04 -5.97
C LEU A 33 -5.39 0.75 -5.33
N ILE A 34 -5.44 2.07 -5.49
CA ILE A 34 -6.50 2.90 -4.93
C ILE A 34 -7.44 3.26 -6.06
N THR A 35 -8.70 2.85 -5.96
CA THR A 35 -9.75 3.24 -6.89
C THR A 35 -10.68 4.20 -6.18
N VAL A 36 -10.94 5.34 -6.81
CA VAL A 36 -11.78 6.41 -6.24
C VAL A 36 -12.70 7.04 -7.28
N HIS A 37 -13.68 7.78 -6.79
CA HIS A 37 -14.52 8.64 -7.62
C HIS A 37 -13.68 9.67 -8.40
N SER A 38 -14.09 9.93 -9.64
CA SER A 38 -13.37 10.83 -10.56
C SER A 38 -13.17 12.24 -10.01
N ASP A 39 -14.13 12.73 -9.21
CA ASP A 39 -14.05 14.06 -8.57
C ASP A 39 -13.00 14.13 -7.45
N ASP A 40 -12.63 13.00 -6.86
CA ASP A 40 -11.71 12.93 -5.74
C ASP A 40 -10.26 12.66 -6.16
N VAL A 41 -10.04 12.16 -7.39
CA VAL A 41 -8.70 11.98 -7.98
C VAL A 41 -7.89 13.27 -7.94
N GLY A 42 -8.52 14.41 -8.28
CA GLY A 42 -7.87 15.72 -8.25
C GLY A 42 -7.39 16.14 -6.86
N ARG A 43 -8.13 15.76 -5.81
CA ARG A 43 -7.78 16.04 -4.41
C ARG A 43 -6.63 15.14 -3.93
N ILE A 44 -6.68 13.86 -4.28
CA ILE A 44 -5.66 12.87 -3.88
C ILE A 44 -4.32 13.14 -4.55
N ILE A 45 -4.33 13.45 -5.85
CA ILE A 45 -3.11 13.88 -6.54
C ILE A 45 -2.67 15.23 -5.95
N GLY A 46 -3.62 16.15 -5.81
CA GLY A 46 -3.38 17.49 -5.30
C GLY A 46 -2.57 18.34 -6.27
N LYS A 47 -2.44 19.64 -5.93
CA LYS A 47 -1.70 20.59 -6.77
C LYS A 47 -0.23 20.17 -6.87
N GLU A 48 0.27 19.97 -8.10
CA GLU A 48 1.64 19.50 -8.42
C GLU A 48 1.99 18.10 -7.86
N GLY A 49 0.97 17.29 -7.53
CA GLY A 49 1.20 15.96 -6.95
C GLY A 49 1.67 16.00 -5.49
N LYS A 50 1.52 17.12 -4.77
CA LYS A 50 2.02 17.26 -3.39
C LYS A 50 1.36 16.29 -2.42
N VAL A 51 0.05 16.08 -2.55
CA VAL A 51 -0.72 15.22 -1.65
C VAL A 51 -0.31 13.76 -1.85
N ILE A 52 -0.32 13.27 -3.10
CA ILE A 52 0.09 11.89 -3.40
C ILE A 52 1.56 11.61 -3.05
N LYS A 53 2.45 12.60 -3.20
CA LYS A 53 3.87 12.47 -2.77
C LYS A 53 3.99 12.33 -1.26
N ALA A 54 3.21 13.07 -0.48
CA ALA A 54 3.20 12.93 0.98
C ALA A 54 2.70 11.53 1.40
N ILE A 55 1.59 11.08 0.81
CA ILE A 55 1.05 9.73 1.05
C ILE A 55 2.09 8.65 0.72
N ARG A 56 2.73 8.74 -0.45
CA ARG A 56 3.77 7.79 -0.87
C ARG A 56 4.99 7.81 0.06
N THR A 57 5.34 8.98 0.60
CA THR A 57 6.43 9.09 1.59
C THR A 57 6.07 8.38 2.88
N ILE A 58 4.86 8.58 3.41
CA ILE A 58 4.38 7.90 4.62
C ILE A 58 4.39 6.38 4.40
N MET A 59 3.83 5.92 3.29
CA MET A 59 3.83 4.49 2.94
C MET A 59 5.25 3.93 2.83
N ARG A 60 6.19 4.67 2.23
CA ARG A 60 7.59 4.27 2.13
C ARG A 60 8.24 4.12 3.51
N VAL A 61 7.99 5.02 4.45
CA VAL A 61 8.55 4.93 5.82
C VAL A 61 8.08 3.66 6.52
N ILE A 62 6.78 3.35 6.43
CA ILE A 62 6.22 2.12 7.01
C ILE A 62 6.78 0.89 6.31
N ALA A 63 6.96 0.94 4.98
CA ALA A 63 7.52 -0.15 4.18
C ALA A 63 8.98 -0.45 4.53
N ILE A 64 9.81 0.58 4.70
CA ILE A 64 11.20 0.46 5.17
C ILE A 64 11.25 -0.23 6.54
N GLN A 65 10.36 0.16 7.45
CA GLN A 65 10.30 -0.47 8.78
C GLN A 65 9.90 -1.95 8.73
N LYS A 66 9.16 -2.36 7.70
CA LYS A 66 8.78 -3.76 7.46
C LYS A 66 9.73 -4.53 6.53
N GLY A 67 10.74 -3.87 5.97
CA GLY A 67 11.66 -4.48 5.01
C GLY A 67 11.05 -4.83 3.65
N VAL A 68 9.90 -4.23 3.30
CA VAL A 68 9.21 -4.47 2.01
C VAL A 68 9.25 -3.24 1.12
N HIS A 69 9.16 -3.43 -0.19
CA HIS A 69 8.96 -2.34 -1.13
C HIS A 69 7.48 -2.02 -1.26
N VAL A 70 7.15 -0.75 -1.49
CA VAL A 70 5.75 -0.35 -1.68
C VAL A 70 5.58 0.47 -2.95
N ARG A 71 4.52 0.16 -3.69
CA ARG A 71 4.07 0.96 -4.84
C ARG A 71 2.63 1.37 -4.62
N VAL A 72 2.36 2.65 -4.80
CA VAL A 72 1.01 3.21 -4.66
C VAL A 72 0.58 3.76 -6.01
N SER A 73 -0.54 3.26 -6.51
CA SER A 73 -1.18 3.63 -7.77
C SER A 73 -2.61 4.12 -7.50
N VAL A 74 -3.01 5.19 -8.18
CA VAL A 74 -4.36 5.76 -8.06
C VAL A 74 -5.06 5.63 -9.42
N LEU A 75 -6.25 5.06 -9.42
CA LEU A 75 -7.13 4.89 -10.56
C LEU A 75 -8.42 5.70 -10.36
N SER A 76 -8.93 6.21 -11.47
CA SER A 76 -10.26 6.83 -11.54
C SER A 76 -11.24 5.75 -11.97
N GLU A 77 -12.32 5.55 -11.23
CA GLU A 77 -13.40 4.68 -11.69
C GLU A 77 -14.14 5.37 -12.84
N ASN A 78 -13.75 5.08 -14.08
CA ASN A 78 -14.53 5.46 -15.26
C ASN A 78 -15.29 4.23 -15.78
N SER A 79 -16.53 4.12 -15.32
CA SER A 79 -17.65 3.44 -15.97
C SER A 79 -17.42 2.03 -16.54
N ALA A 80 -17.50 1.02 -15.67
CA ALA A 80 -18.37 -0.15 -15.90
C ALA A 80 -18.72 -0.75 -14.53
N PRO A 81 -20.00 -0.98 -14.19
CA PRO A 81 -20.39 -1.54 -12.91
C PRO A 81 -19.96 -3.01 -12.87
N THR A 82 -19.05 -3.36 -11.98
CA THR A 82 -18.88 -4.75 -11.57
C THR A 82 -18.63 -4.75 -10.08
N GLU A 83 -19.74 -4.99 -9.39
CA GLU A 83 -19.94 -5.58 -8.07
C GLU A 83 -18.99 -5.20 -6.91
N PRO A 84 -19.54 -4.86 -5.73
CA PRO A 84 -18.76 -4.66 -4.53
C PRO A 84 -18.17 -6.00 -4.08
N THR A 85 -16.93 -6.29 -4.45
CA THR A 85 -16.18 -7.36 -3.78
C THR A 85 -15.76 -6.83 -2.43
N GLU A 86 -16.53 -7.19 -1.41
CA GLU A 86 -16.11 -7.15 -0.02
C GLU A 86 -14.67 -7.71 0.07
N PRO A 87 -13.68 -6.97 0.59
CA PRO A 87 -12.57 -7.64 1.22
C PRO A 87 -13.13 -8.20 2.52
N THR A 88 -13.67 -9.41 2.45
CA THR A 88 -13.75 -10.27 3.63
C THR A 88 -12.35 -10.24 4.28
N PRO A 89 -12.22 -9.90 5.56
CA PRO A 89 -10.94 -9.96 6.24
C PRO A 89 -10.51 -11.42 6.26
N ALA A 90 -9.53 -11.79 5.42
CA ALA A 90 -8.80 -13.03 5.61
C ALA A 90 -7.94 -12.86 6.88
N PRO A 91 -8.14 -13.68 7.92
CA PRO A 91 -7.36 -13.61 9.15
C PRO A 91 -5.90 -13.95 8.86
N GLU A 92 -5.00 -13.16 9.45
CA GLU A 92 -3.74 -13.60 10.06
C GLU A 92 -3.14 -14.92 9.53
N GLU A 93 -2.15 -14.82 8.64
CA GLU A 93 -1.14 -15.87 8.47
C GLU A 93 0.25 -15.23 8.49
N ALA A 94 0.76 -15.03 9.72
CA ALA A 94 2.17 -15.25 9.98
C ALA A 94 2.36 -16.77 10.12
N PRO A 95 3.35 -17.36 9.42
CA PRO A 95 4.61 -17.74 10.08
C PRO A 95 5.80 -17.37 9.16
N ALA A 96 7.06 -17.20 9.55
CA ALA A 96 7.86 -17.36 10.76
C ALA A 96 9.16 -16.53 10.52
N PRO A 97 10.01 -16.28 11.53
CA PRO A 97 11.22 -15.49 11.35
C PRO A 97 12.29 -16.32 10.63
N GLU A 98 12.84 -15.82 9.52
CA GLU A 98 14.09 -16.34 8.99
C GLU A 98 15.24 -15.50 9.57
N GLU A 99 15.76 -16.03 10.66
CA GLU A 99 16.99 -15.65 11.33
C GLU A 99 18.14 -15.66 10.31
N VAL A 100 18.69 -14.49 9.95
CA VAL A 100 19.95 -14.42 9.22
C VAL A 100 21.06 -14.71 10.24
N PRO A 101 21.77 -15.85 10.20
CA PRO A 101 22.85 -16.08 11.13
C PRO A 101 23.99 -15.10 10.83
N PRO A 102 24.66 -14.54 11.86
CA PRO A 102 25.93 -13.88 11.67
C PRO A 102 27.01 -14.94 11.52
N THR A 103 27.71 -14.97 10.40
CA THR A 103 29.03 -15.62 10.33
C THR A 103 30.03 -14.65 9.72
N ASP A 104 30.51 -13.76 10.60
CA ASP A 104 31.92 -13.36 10.61
C ASP A 104 32.76 -14.60 10.95
N GLY A 105 33.89 -14.81 10.29
CA GLY A 105 34.85 -15.81 10.75
C GLY A 105 35.60 -16.59 9.67
N LEU A 106 36.64 -15.95 9.15
CA LEU A 106 37.90 -16.56 8.71
C LEU A 106 38.22 -17.90 9.41
N THR A 107 38.45 -18.99 8.67
CA THR A 107 39.38 -20.05 9.07
C THR A 107 40.03 -20.66 7.83
N VAL A 108 41.35 -20.53 7.80
CA VAL A 108 42.33 -21.21 6.95
C VAL A 108 42.65 -22.55 7.60
N GLU A 109 42.71 -23.65 6.84
CA GLU A 109 43.42 -24.93 7.11
C GLU A 109 42.95 -25.94 6.03
N VAL A 110 43.73 -26.74 5.28
CA VAL A 110 45.16 -27.05 5.14
C VAL A 110 45.43 -27.28 3.65
#